data_AF-A0A8W8K7X6-F1
#
_entry.id   AF-A0A8W8K7X6-F1
#
_cell.length_a   1.000
_cell.length_b   1.000
_cell.length_c   1.000
_cell.angle_alpha   90.00
_cell.angle_beta   90.00
_cell.angle_gamma   90.00
#
_symmetry.space_group_name_H-M   'P 1'
#
loop_
_entity.id
_entity.type
_entity.pdbx_description
1 polymer ?
#
loop_
_entity_poly.entity_id
_entity_poly.type
_entity_poly.pdbx_seq_one_letter_code
_entity_poly.pdbx_strand_id
1 'polypeptide(L)'
;MFSARALLVSVCLWNLFHHTLSAWEGEEGDFSFDGLPGAQHEFKVEVPGNQEECFVQKVAENAELHASFEVLRGGSRMVDFSIKDAYNNVIQEIIYKSEANIKYKAPVTGYYQICVNNIHSRFVSKLVHFYIVTMVEAEWAKYVEEIEELKTTVENFTVVITEVQNSIKQVRLHQSSTRLNVMKDWYLLTGNNSYVMYWSLFQIACVLMTSSFQVYFVRKLFNIPNVTPTAKPRA
;
A
#
# COMPACT_ATOMS: atom_id res chain seq x y z
N MET A 1 36.32 -29.93 50.13
CA MET A 1 36.91 -28.76 49.41
C MET A 1 36.29 -28.56 48.02
N PHE A 2 34.96 -28.71 47.85
CA PHE A 2 34.30 -28.63 46.53
C PHE A 2 33.12 -27.64 46.43
N SER A 3 32.77 -26.90 47.50
CA SER A 3 31.57 -26.03 47.51
C SER A 3 31.85 -24.57 47.14
N ALA A 4 33.07 -24.04 47.36
CA ALA A 4 33.37 -22.63 47.09
C ALA A 4 33.58 -22.28 45.60
N ARG A 5 34.05 -23.24 44.78
CA ARG A 5 34.27 -23.00 43.34
C ARG A 5 32.98 -22.94 42.52
N ALA A 6 31.92 -23.64 42.93
CA ALA A 6 30.64 -23.64 42.20
C ALA A 6 29.88 -22.32 42.37
N LEU A 7 29.94 -21.69 43.55
CA LEU A 7 29.31 -20.39 43.81
C LEU A 7 29.97 -19.25 43.03
N LEU A 8 31.31 -19.26 42.89
CA LEU A 8 32.04 -18.25 42.13
C LEU A 8 31.72 -18.30 40.62
N VAL A 9 31.55 -19.49 40.05
CA VAL A 9 31.20 -19.64 38.62
C VAL A 9 29.77 -19.16 38.36
N SER A 10 28.83 -19.42 39.28
CA SER A 10 27.44 -18.97 39.16
C SER A 10 27.30 -17.44 39.26
N VAL A 11 28.04 -16.79 40.15
CA VAL A 11 28.03 -15.31 40.29
C VAL A 11 28.71 -14.63 39.11
N CYS A 12 29.80 -15.20 38.56
CA CYS A 12 30.41 -14.69 37.33
C CYS A 12 29.50 -14.84 36.12
N LEU A 13 28.80 -15.96 35.97
CA LEU A 13 27.85 -16.16 34.88
C LEU A 13 26.65 -15.23 35.00
N TRP A 14 26.14 -14.98 36.22
CA TRP A 14 25.04 -14.04 36.44
C TRP A 14 25.46 -12.60 36.12
N ASN A 15 26.66 -12.17 36.54
CA ASN A 15 27.19 -10.84 36.24
C ASN A 15 27.51 -10.67 34.75
N LEU A 16 28.07 -11.69 34.08
CA LEU A 16 28.29 -11.66 32.64
C LEU A 16 26.96 -11.58 31.88
N PHE A 17 25.94 -12.33 32.31
CA PHE A 17 24.61 -12.30 31.69
C PHE A 17 23.91 -10.94 31.89
N HIS A 18 24.05 -10.34 33.07
CA HIS A 18 23.49 -9.01 33.37
C HIS A 18 24.23 -7.88 32.63
N HIS A 19 25.56 -7.99 32.47
CA HIS A 19 26.37 -7.02 31.74
C HIS A 19 26.22 -7.18 30.21
N THR A 20 25.84 -8.37 29.73
CA THR A 20 25.44 -8.55 28.33
C THR A 20 24.02 -8.06 28.08
N LEU A 21 23.08 -8.19 29.02
CA LEU A 21 21.70 -7.72 28.83
C LEU A 21 21.60 -6.19 28.78
N SER A 22 22.40 -5.47 29.60
CA SER A 22 22.44 -4.00 29.58
C SER A 22 23.08 -3.39 28.32
N ALA A 23 23.64 -4.22 27.42
CA ALA A 23 24.19 -3.78 26.15
C ALA A 23 23.18 -3.88 24.97
N TRP A 24 21.96 -4.39 25.23
CA TRP A 24 20.87 -4.46 24.24
C TRP A 24 19.69 -3.55 24.55
N GLU A 25 19.81 -2.68 25.57
CA GLU A 25 18.94 -1.52 25.67
C GLU A 25 19.42 -0.53 24.59
N GLY A 26 19.00 -0.79 23.34
CA GLY A 26 19.14 0.21 22.29
C GLY A 26 18.50 1.49 22.79
N GLU A 27 19.19 2.61 22.62
CA GLU A 27 18.58 3.92 22.76
C GLU A 27 17.31 3.92 21.90
N GLU A 28 16.14 3.86 22.52
CA GLU A 28 14.94 4.49 21.99
C GLU A 28 15.21 6.00 22.00
N GLY A 29 16.10 6.42 21.11
CA GLY A 29 16.13 7.79 20.66
C GLY A 29 14.78 8.01 20.03
N ASP A 30 13.90 8.70 20.75
CA ASP A 30 12.71 9.33 20.20
C ASP A 30 13.14 9.96 18.88
N PHE A 31 12.66 9.42 17.76
CA PHE A 31 13.03 9.89 16.43
C PHE A 31 12.47 11.30 16.32
N SER A 32 13.28 12.27 16.73
CA SER A 32 12.87 13.66 16.76
C SER A 32 12.73 14.13 15.32
N PHE A 33 11.47 14.17 14.90
CA PHE A 33 11.03 14.70 13.61
C PHE A 33 11.46 16.17 13.41
N ASP A 34 11.91 16.84 14.48
CA ASP A 34 12.28 18.25 14.49
C ASP A 34 13.65 18.55 13.83
N GLY A 35 14.36 17.54 13.30
CA GLY A 35 15.70 17.70 12.71
C GLY A 35 15.83 17.56 11.19
N LEU A 36 14.74 17.27 10.46
CA LEU A 36 14.76 17.11 9.00
C LEU A 36 14.00 18.26 8.32
N PRO A 37 14.50 18.82 7.18
CA PRO A 37 13.85 19.92 6.46
C PRO A 37 12.47 19.57 5.90
N GLY A 38 12.09 18.31 6.04
CA GLY A 38 10.80 17.76 5.73
C GLY A 38 10.74 16.28 6.08
N ALA A 39 9.54 15.72 6.05
CA ALA A 39 9.37 14.27 6.12
C ALA A 39 8.47 13.79 5.00
N GLN A 40 8.71 12.55 4.60
CA GLN A 40 8.00 11.89 3.53
C GLN A 40 7.50 10.54 4.04
N HIS A 41 6.20 10.33 3.94
CA HIS A 41 5.53 9.08 4.27
C HIS A 41 4.77 8.57 3.05
N GLU A 42 5.07 7.33 2.67
CA GLU A 42 4.40 6.63 1.56
C GLU A 42 3.99 5.24 2.04
N PHE A 43 2.69 4.96 2.02
CA PHE A 43 2.15 3.69 2.49
C PHE A 43 0.81 3.35 1.85
N LYS A 44 0.39 2.09 2.01
CA LYS A 44 -0.90 1.59 1.50
C LYS A 44 -1.73 1.15 2.69
N VAL A 45 -2.95 1.66 2.77
CA VAL A 45 -3.92 1.28 3.81
C VAL A 45 -5.17 0.68 3.18
N GLU A 46 -5.72 -0.33 3.83
CA GLU A 46 -7.01 -0.89 3.48
C GLU A 46 -8.09 -0.20 4.32
N VAL A 47 -8.90 0.63 3.68
CA VAL A 47 -10.00 1.38 4.30
C VAL A 47 -11.25 0.49 4.26
N PRO A 48 -11.77 0.07 5.42
CA PRO A 48 -12.97 -0.76 5.47
C PRO A 48 -14.21 -0.04 4.93
N GLY A 49 -15.27 -0.79 4.64
CA GLY A 49 -16.52 -0.21 4.16
C GLY A 49 -17.24 0.60 5.23
N ASN A 50 -17.85 1.73 4.85
CA ASN A 50 -18.57 2.63 5.75
C ASN A 50 -17.75 3.15 6.93
N GLN A 51 -16.43 3.28 6.76
CA GLN A 51 -15.50 3.74 7.79
C GLN A 51 -14.57 4.81 7.21
N GLU A 52 -14.01 5.62 8.11
CA GLU A 52 -13.01 6.64 7.82
C GLU A 52 -11.71 6.25 8.52
N GLU A 53 -10.60 6.32 7.81
CA GLU A 53 -9.26 6.12 8.35
C GLU A 53 -8.51 7.45 8.32
N CYS A 54 -7.89 7.82 9.43
CA CYS A 54 -7.23 9.12 9.58
C CYS A 54 -5.80 8.98 10.11
N PHE A 55 -4.90 9.75 9.51
CA PHE A 55 -3.49 9.81 9.87
C PHE A 55 -3.15 11.21 10.37
N VAL A 56 -2.37 11.28 11.43
CA VAL A 56 -1.98 12.55 12.05
C VAL A 56 -0.52 12.81 11.75
N GLN A 57 -0.22 14.01 11.25
CA GLN A 57 1.12 14.46 10.92
C GLN A 57 1.43 15.75 11.68
N LYS A 58 2.57 15.80 12.38
CA LYS A 58 3.08 17.05 12.96
C LYS A 58 3.64 17.91 11.82
N VAL A 59 3.21 19.17 11.76
CA VAL A 59 3.62 20.15 10.74
C VAL A 59 4.10 21.41 11.45
N ALA A 60 5.24 21.95 11.02
CA ALA A 60 5.79 23.20 11.53
C ALA A 60 5.07 24.42 10.95
N GLU A 61 5.17 25.56 11.62
CA GLU A 61 4.66 26.84 11.14
C GLU A 61 5.30 27.21 9.79
N ASN A 62 4.47 27.71 8.86
CA ASN A 62 4.85 28.08 7.51
C ASN A 62 5.40 26.94 6.64
N ALA A 63 5.27 25.67 7.07
CA ALA A 63 5.61 24.51 6.24
C ALA A 63 4.51 24.22 5.20
N GLU A 64 4.91 23.67 4.05
CA GLU A 64 3.99 23.16 3.04
C GLU A 64 3.72 21.67 3.27
N LEU A 65 2.45 21.35 3.52
CA LEU A 65 1.92 19.99 3.58
C LEU A 65 1.39 19.60 2.20
N HIS A 66 2.02 18.59 1.61
CA HIS A 66 1.60 17.94 0.38
C HIS A 66 1.00 16.59 0.71
N ALA A 67 -0.31 16.43 0.53
CA ALA A 67 -0.99 15.16 0.77
C ALA A 67 -1.68 14.68 -0.51
N SER A 68 -1.39 13.45 -0.88
CA SER A 68 -1.89 12.81 -2.09
C SER A 68 -2.45 11.45 -1.76
N PHE A 69 -3.54 11.10 -2.43
CA PHE A 69 -4.13 9.77 -2.31
C PHE A 69 -4.45 9.20 -3.69
N GLU A 70 -4.41 7.88 -3.77
CA GLU A 70 -4.85 7.15 -4.95
C GLU A 70 -5.47 5.81 -4.58
N VAL A 71 -6.65 5.52 -5.12
CA VAL A 71 -7.36 4.26 -4.88
C VAL A 71 -6.87 3.17 -5.83
N LEU A 72 -6.14 2.19 -5.30
CA LEU A 72 -5.54 1.10 -6.08
C LEU A 72 -6.55 -0.01 -6.42
N ARG A 73 -7.39 -0.41 -5.45
CA ARG A 73 -8.43 -1.45 -5.63
C ARG A 73 -9.65 -1.20 -4.73
N GLY A 74 -10.79 -1.75 -5.14
CA GLY A 74 -12.02 -1.81 -4.32
C GLY A 74 -13.21 -1.06 -4.93
N GLY A 75 -14.30 -1.78 -5.19
CA GLY A 75 -15.60 -1.24 -5.63
C GLY A 75 -15.51 -0.20 -6.76
N SER A 76 -16.19 0.93 -6.58
CA SER A 76 -16.19 2.07 -7.53
C SER A 76 -14.85 2.82 -7.61
N ARG A 77 -13.86 2.51 -6.74
CA ARG A 77 -12.59 3.23 -6.61
C ARG A 77 -12.70 4.73 -6.32
N MET A 78 -13.82 5.19 -5.77
CA MET A 78 -14.02 6.59 -5.35
C MET A 78 -14.04 6.68 -3.84
N VAL A 79 -13.36 7.66 -3.26
CA VAL A 79 -13.36 7.95 -1.82
C VAL A 79 -13.51 9.45 -1.59
N ASP A 80 -13.87 9.81 -0.36
CA ASP A 80 -13.84 11.20 0.09
C ASP A 80 -12.53 11.41 0.88
N PHE A 81 -11.87 12.54 0.68
CA PHE A 81 -10.58 12.85 1.28
C PHE A 81 -10.65 14.23 1.91
N SER A 82 -10.23 14.33 3.18
CA SER A 82 -10.26 15.60 3.90
C SER A 82 -8.98 15.84 4.69
N ILE A 83 -8.58 17.11 4.79
CA ILE A 83 -7.50 17.56 5.64
C ILE A 83 -8.09 18.46 6.72
N LYS A 84 -7.82 18.14 7.97
CA LYS A 84 -8.24 18.88 9.15
C LYS A 84 -7.04 19.57 9.80
N ASP A 85 -7.26 20.79 10.25
CA ASP A 85 -6.27 21.60 10.97
C ASP A 85 -6.02 21.07 12.39
N ALA A 86 -5.03 21.63 13.09
CA ALA A 86 -4.74 21.35 14.49
C ALA A 86 -5.92 21.59 15.45
N TYR A 87 -6.88 22.41 15.04
CA TYR A 87 -8.13 22.67 15.76
C TYR A 87 -9.31 21.78 15.31
N ASN A 88 -9.06 20.73 14.53
CA ASN A 88 -10.05 19.83 13.93
C ASN A 88 -11.02 20.49 12.93
N ASN A 89 -10.70 21.68 12.43
CA ASN A 89 -11.48 22.33 11.38
C ASN A 89 -11.13 21.74 10.02
N VAL A 90 -12.13 21.41 9.19
CA VAL A 90 -11.90 20.92 7.83
C VAL A 90 -11.40 22.07 6.96
N ILE A 91 -10.16 21.96 6.50
CA ILE A 91 -9.51 22.97 5.66
C ILE A 91 -9.93 22.77 4.21
N GLN A 92 -9.79 21.53 3.74
CA GLN A 92 -10.10 21.15 2.38
C GLN A 92 -10.67 19.74 2.35
N GLU A 93 -11.68 19.57 1.53
CA GLU A 93 -12.37 18.30 1.31
C GLU A 93 -12.55 18.07 -0.19
N ILE A 94 -12.24 16.86 -0.63
CA ILE A 94 -12.46 16.38 -1.99
C ILE A 94 -13.38 15.17 -1.91
N ILE A 95 -14.54 15.30 -2.53
CA ILE A 95 -15.60 14.30 -2.45
C ILE A 95 -15.58 13.45 -3.72
N TYR A 96 -15.72 12.14 -3.56
CA TYR A 96 -15.97 11.17 -4.61
C TYR A 96 -14.93 11.21 -5.75
N LYS A 97 -13.65 11.07 -5.39
CA LYS A 97 -12.54 11.01 -6.36
C LYS A 97 -11.70 9.75 -6.18
N SER A 98 -11.06 9.31 -7.25
CA SER A 98 -10.17 8.14 -7.27
C SER A 98 -8.72 8.49 -6.96
N GLU A 99 -8.31 9.71 -7.28
CA GLU A 99 -7.00 10.26 -6.99
C GLU A 99 -7.12 11.77 -6.80
N ALA A 100 -6.29 12.34 -5.94
CA ALA A 100 -6.09 13.78 -5.85
C ALA A 100 -4.76 14.10 -5.17
N ASN A 101 -4.27 15.32 -5.41
CA ASN A 101 -3.09 15.89 -4.78
C ASN A 101 -3.48 17.25 -4.20
N ILE A 102 -3.21 17.46 -2.92
CA ILE A 102 -3.50 18.71 -2.21
C ILE A 102 -2.19 19.28 -1.67
N LYS A 103 -2.04 20.60 -1.83
CA LYS A 103 -0.97 21.41 -1.26
C LYS A 103 -1.58 22.42 -0.31
N TYR A 104 -1.09 22.47 0.92
CA TYR A 104 -1.56 23.40 1.93
C TYR A 104 -0.37 23.97 2.72
N LYS A 105 -0.33 25.30 2.88
CA LYS A 105 0.68 25.96 3.72
C LYS A 105 0.12 26.14 5.13
N ALA A 106 0.72 25.48 6.10
CA ALA A 106 0.28 25.49 7.49
C ALA A 106 0.58 26.85 8.15
N PRO A 107 -0.43 27.61 8.62
CA PRO A 107 -0.21 28.91 9.24
C PRO A 107 0.30 28.81 10.68
N VAL A 108 0.11 27.66 11.34
CA VAL A 108 0.50 27.42 12.73
C VAL A 108 1.18 26.07 12.87
N THR A 109 2.11 25.95 13.81
CA THR A 109 2.67 24.64 14.18
C THR A 109 1.60 23.79 14.86
N GLY A 110 1.41 22.55 14.43
CA GLY A 110 0.42 21.67 15.04
C GLY A 110 0.30 20.30 14.39
N TYR A 111 -0.70 19.55 14.84
CA TYR A 111 -1.02 18.22 14.33
C TYR A 111 -2.13 18.31 13.29
N TYR A 112 -1.79 18.08 12.04
CA TYR A 112 -2.75 18.05 10.94
C TYR A 112 -3.23 16.63 10.72
N GLN A 113 -4.53 16.46 10.50
CA GLN A 113 -5.14 15.15 10.32
C GLN A 113 -5.59 14.98 8.87
N ILE A 114 -5.07 13.94 8.22
CA ILE A 114 -5.39 13.56 6.84
C ILE A 114 -6.31 12.34 6.91
N CYS A 115 -7.53 12.48 6.42
CA CYS A 115 -8.56 11.44 6.50
C CYS A 115 -9.00 10.97 5.11
N VAL A 116 -9.28 9.67 5.01
CA VAL A 116 -9.97 9.07 3.87
C VAL A 116 -11.25 8.38 4.35
N ASN A 117 -12.36 8.73 3.73
CA ASN A 117 -13.67 8.22 4.08
C ASN A 117 -14.23 7.33 2.97
N ASN A 118 -14.63 6.11 3.36
CA ASN A 118 -15.22 5.10 2.48
C ASN A 118 -16.73 4.91 2.77
N ILE A 119 -17.45 5.98 3.10
CA ILE A 119 -18.90 5.93 3.38
C ILE A 119 -19.73 5.43 2.19
N HIS A 120 -19.29 5.71 0.96
CA HIS A 120 -20.04 5.31 -0.23
C HIS A 120 -20.05 3.78 -0.47
N SER A 121 -19.07 3.03 0.03
CA SER A 121 -19.02 1.57 -0.16
C SER A 121 -19.23 0.86 1.18
N ARG A 122 -20.44 0.35 1.38
CA ARG A 122 -20.82 -0.28 2.67
C ARG A 122 -20.15 -1.62 2.95
N PHE A 123 -19.89 -2.41 1.91
CA PHE A 123 -19.47 -3.81 2.07
C PHE A 123 -18.09 -4.13 1.50
N VAL A 124 -17.49 -3.18 0.77
CA VAL A 124 -16.24 -3.41 0.03
C VAL A 124 -15.18 -2.46 0.56
N SER A 125 -14.10 -3.04 1.08
CA SER A 125 -12.90 -2.31 1.45
C SER A 125 -12.19 -1.75 0.22
N LYS A 126 -11.48 -0.65 0.40
CA LYS A 126 -10.66 -0.01 -0.64
C LYS A 126 -9.22 0.02 -0.19
N LEU A 127 -8.30 -0.37 -1.08
CA LEU A 127 -6.88 -0.19 -0.85
C LEU A 127 -6.47 1.16 -1.40
N VAL A 128 -6.04 2.05 -0.52
CA VAL A 128 -5.67 3.43 -0.85
C VAL A 128 -4.17 3.60 -0.62
N HIS A 129 -3.50 4.14 -1.62
CA HIS A 129 -2.12 4.58 -1.54
C HIS A 129 -2.07 6.03 -1.06
N PHE A 130 -1.29 6.28 -0.02
CA PHE A 130 -1.06 7.60 0.53
C PHE A 130 0.38 8.05 0.27
N TYR A 131 0.51 9.32 -0.06
CA TYR A 131 1.79 10.01 -0.19
C TYR A 131 1.69 11.36 0.51
N ILE A 132 2.33 11.47 1.67
CA ILE A 132 2.30 12.63 2.55
C ILE A 132 3.72 13.17 2.65
N VAL A 133 3.91 14.44 2.34
CA VAL A 133 5.18 15.15 2.47
C VAL A 133 4.95 16.46 3.20
N THR A 134 5.75 16.73 4.21
CA THR A 134 5.83 18.04 4.85
C THR A 134 7.18 18.64 4.54
N MET A 135 7.25 19.89 4.11
CA MET A 135 8.52 20.56 3.83
C MET A 135 8.52 21.99 4.36
N VAL A 136 9.62 22.39 5.01
CA VAL A 136 9.83 23.75 5.47
C VAL A 136 10.62 24.50 4.39
N GLU A 137 9.98 25.46 3.73
CA GLU A 137 10.56 26.18 2.58
C GLU A 137 11.90 26.86 2.91
N ALA A 138 12.02 27.44 4.11
CA ALA A 138 13.22 28.13 4.57
C ALA A 138 14.41 27.18 4.82
N GLU A 139 14.16 25.97 5.32
CA GLU A 139 15.20 24.97 5.56
C GLU A 139 15.60 24.28 4.26
N TRP A 140 14.62 24.06 3.38
CA TRP A 140 14.87 23.54 2.03
C TRP A 140 15.77 24.48 1.22
N ALA A 141 15.54 25.80 1.30
CA ALA A 141 16.38 26.78 0.62
C ALA A 141 17.85 26.72 1.09
N LYS A 142 18.08 26.65 2.41
CA LYS A 142 19.43 26.48 2.97
C LYS A 142 20.10 25.18 2.52
N TYR A 143 19.35 24.08 2.52
CA TYR A 143 19.86 22.79 2.05
C TYR A 143 20.25 22.82 0.56
N VAL A 144 19.46 23.49 -0.27
CA VAL A 144 19.77 23.67 -1.70
C VAL A 144 21.02 24.54 -1.88
N GLU A 145 21.16 25.61 -1.10
CA GLU A 145 22.32 26.50 -1.11
C GLU A 145 23.60 25.76 -0.69
N GLU A 146 23.58 24.96 0.38
CA GLU A 146 24.72 24.13 0.79
C GLU A 146 25.14 23.13 -0.31
N ILE A 147 24.18 22.53 -1.01
CA ILE A 147 24.45 21.66 -2.15
C ILE A 147 25.08 22.43 -3.32
N GLU A 148 24.67 23.68 -3.54
CA GLU A 148 25.19 24.53 -4.60
C GLU A 148 26.61 25.01 -4.30
N GLU A 149 26.91 25.41 -3.07
CA GLU A 149 28.26 25.76 -2.61
C GLU A 149 29.25 24.58 -2.73
N LEU A 150 28.81 23.38 -2.37
CA LEU A 150 29.58 22.14 -2.57
C LEU A 150 29.87 21.87 -4.05
N LYS A 151 28.96 22.23 -4.96
CA LYS A 151 29.19 22.09 -6.41
C LYS A 151 30.20 23.11 -6.93
N THR A 152 30.12 24.36 -6.46
CA THR A 152 31.02 25.46 -6.87
C THR A 152 32.47 25.21 -6.42
N THR A 153 32.67 24.56 -5.27
CA THR A 153 34.02 24.21 -4.77
C THR A 153 34.75 23.16 -5.66
N VAL A 154 34.05 22.49 -6.59
CA VAL A 154 34.57 21.42 -7.47
C VAL A 154 34.76 21.89 -8.93
N GLU A 155 34.91 23.19 -9.16
CA GLU A 155 34.88 23.86 -10.48
C GLU A 155 35.88 23.40 -11.56
N ASN A 156 36.82 22.49 -11.29
CA ASN A 156 37.77 22.01 -12.31
C ASN A 156 37.46 20.61 -12.91
N PHE A 157 36.28 20.02 -12.67
CA PHE A 157 35.89 18.72 -13.26
C PHE A 157 34.38 18.57 -13.60
N THR A 158 33.60 19.64 -13.53
CA THR A 158 32.16 19.60 -13.23
C THR A 158 31.21 19.57 -14.44
N VAL A 159 31.58 20.05 -15.64
CA VAL A 159 30.62 20.17 -16.76
C VAL A 159 30.03 18.82 -17.19
N VAL A 160 30.85 17.78 -17.30
CA VAL A 160 30.39 16.42 -17.64
C VAL A 160 29.62 15.80 -16.47
N ILE A 161 30.01 16.09 -15.23
CA ILE A 161 29.34 15.55 -14.04
C ILE A 161 27.93 16.14 -13.87
N THR A 162 27.74 17.44 -14.12
CA THR A 162 26.43 18.09 -13.99
C THR A 162 25.43 17.61 -15.05
N GLU A 163 25.88 17.37 -16.28
CA GLU A 163 25.05 16.77 -17.35
C GLU A 163 24.61 15.34 -16.98
N VAL A 164 25.54 14.53 -16.48
CA VAL A 164 25.25 13.17 -16.00
C VAL A 164 24.30 13.20 -14.79
N GLN A 165 24.49 14.10 -13.84
CA GLN A 165 23.59 14.25 -12.69
C GLN A 165 22.16 14.61 -13.12
N ASN A 166 22.02 15.53 -14.09
CA ASN A 166 20.73 15.92 -14.63
C ASN A 166 20.05 14.76 -15.37
N SER A 167 20.77 14.01 -16.20
CA SER A 167 20.20 12.85 -16.89
C SER A 167 19.78 11.75 -15.91
N ILE A 168 20.58 11.46 -14.87
CA ILE A 168 20.23 10.51 -13.81
C ILE A 168 18.97 10.97 -13.06
N LYS A 169 18.83 12.26 -12.74
CA LYS A 169 17.63 12.81 -12.09
C LYS A 169 16.38 12.55 -12.94
N GLN A 170 16.46 12.80 -14.24
CA GLN A 170 15.34 12.55 -15.16
C GLN A 170 14.97 11.06 -15.22
N VAL A 171 15.98 10.18 -15.31
CA VAL A 171 15.76 8.73 -15.31
C VAL A 171 15.09 8.26 -14.01
N ARG A 172 15.52 8.76 -12.84
CA ARG A 172 14.92 8.40 -11.55
C ARG A 172 13.46 8.83 -11.45
N LEU A 173 13.13 10.05 -11.87
CA LEU A 173 11.76 10.54 -11.89
C LEU A 173 10.89 9.65 -12.79
N HIS A 174 11.36 9.33 -13.99
CA HIS A 174 10.65 8.46 -14.91
C HIS A 174 10.47 7.04 -14.36
N GLN A 175 11.52 6.46 -13.78
CA GLN A 175 11.48 5.13 -13.18
C GLN A 175 10.47 5.03 -12.05
N SER A 176 10.37 6.07 -11.20
CA SER A 176 9.40 6.13 -10.11
C SER A 176 7.95 6.14 -10.63
N SER A 177 7.65 7.02 -11.58
CA SER A 177 6.31 7.11 -12.18
C SER A 177 5.90 5.81 -12.89
N THR A 178 6.82 5.20 -13.63
CA THR A 178 6.58 3.91 -14.31
C THR A 178 6.32 2.80 -13.29
N ARG A 179 7.06 2.77 -12.17
CA ARG A 179 6.84 1.79 -11.10
C ARG A 179 5.44 1.90 -10.50
N LEU A 180 4.95 3.12 -10.28
CA LEU A 180 3.59 3.36 -9.79
C LEU A 180 2.54 2.81 -10.77
N ASN A 181 2.67 3.14 -12.06
CA ASN A 181 1.73 2.69 -13.10
C ASN A 181 1.72 1.16 -13.23
N VAL A 182 2.88 0.51 -13.23
CA VAL A 182 2.98 -0.95 -13.28
C VAL A 182 2.27 -1.60 -12.10
N MET A 183 2.37 -1.02 -10.89
CA MET A 183 1.62 -1.53 -9.74
C MET A 183 0.11 -1.42 -9.94
N LYS A 184 -0.40 -0.29 -10.45
CA LYS A 184 -1.83 -0.11 -10.74
C LYS A 184 -2.32 -1.12 -11.77
N ASP A 185 -1.60 -1.23 -12.88
CA ASP A 185 -1.93 -2.15 -13.97
C ASP A 185 -1.95 -3.60 -13.49
N TRP A 186 -0.99 -3.98 -12.65
CA TRP A 186 -0.93 -5.32 -12.08
C TRP A 186 -2.17 -5.66 -11.24
N TYR A 187 -2.67 -4.72 -10.42
CA TYR A 187 -3.92 -4.93 -9.68
C TYR A 187 -5.15 -5.05 -10.59
N LEU A 188 -5.23 -4.23 -11.65
CA LEU A 188 -6.31 -4.30 -12.63
C LEU A 188 -6.32 -5.64 -13.37
N LEU A 189 -5.15 -6.07 -13.85
CA LEU A 189 -4.97 -7.31 -14.60
C LEU A 189 -5.29 -8.53 -13.73
N THR A 190 -4.79 -8.57 -12.51
CA THR A 190 -4.99 -9.72 -11.60
C THR A 190 -6.47 -9.89 -11.27
N GLY A 191 -7.18 -8.80 -10.94
CA GLY A 191 -8.61 -8.83 -10.65
C GLY A 191 -9.44 -9.30 -11.85
N ASN A 192 -9.14 -8.79 -13.05
CA ASN A 192 -9.88 -9.16 -14.25
C ASN A 192 -9.60 -10.62 -14.68
N ASN A 193 -8.34 -11.03 -14.62
CA ASN A 193 -7.92 -12.38 -15.01
C ASN A 193 -8.61 -13.46 -14.14
N SER A 194 -8.65 -13.27 -12.83
CA SER A 194 -9.33 -14.22 -11.93
C SER A 194 -10.82 -14.31 -12.24
N TYR A 195 -11.51 -13.17 -12.43
CA TYR A 195 -12.94 -13.15 -12.76
C TYR A 195 -13.24 -13.89 -14.06
N VAL A 196 -12.50 -13.59 -15.13
CA VAL A 196 -12.67 -14.23 -16.44
C VAL A 196 -12.38 -15.73 -16.34
N MET A 197 -11.33 -16.13 -15.62
CA MET A 197 -10.96 -17.53 -15.47
C MET A 197 -12.07 -18.33 -14.77
N TYR A 198 -12.60 -17.85 -13.64
CA TYR A 198 -13.68 -18.54 -12.93
C TYR A 198 -14.96 -18.62 -13.76
N TRP A 199 -15.35 -17.54 -14.44
CA TRP A 199 -16.52 -17.54 -15.31
C TRP A 199 -16.37 -18.49 -16.51
N SER A 200 -15.18 -18.56 -17.10
CA SER A 200 -14.90 -19.46 -18.22
C SER A 200 -14.95 -20.92 -17.78
N LEU A 201 -14.37 -21.24 -16.62
CA LEU A 201 -14.43 -22.59 -16.04
C LEU A 201 -15.87 -23.02 -15.74
N PHE A 202 -16.69 -22.11 -15.20
CA PHE A 202 -18.11 -22.37 -14.96
C PHE A 202 -18.87 -22.68 -16.26
N GLN A 203 -18.65 -21.89 -17.31
CA GLN A 203 -19.29 -22.10 -18.61
C GLN A 203 -18.90 -23.45 -19.25
N ILE A 204 -17.61 -23.80 -19.20
CA ILE A 204 -17.12 -25.11 -19.68
C ILE A 204 -17.80 -26.25 -18.92
N ALA A 205 -17.91 -26.15 -17.59
CA ALA A 205 -18.60 -27.15 -16.77
C ALA A 205 -20.08 -27.30 -17.17
N CYS A 206 -20.79 -26.18 -17.42
CA CYS A 206 -22.18 -26.21 -17.91
C CYS A 206 -22.31 -26.95 -19.25
N VAL A 207 -21.41 -26.71 -20.21
CA VAL A 207 -21.43 -27.38 -21.52
C VAL A 207 -21.19 -28.90 -21.39
N LEU A 208 -20.27 -29.33 -20.51
CA LEU A 208 -20.03 -30.75 -20.26
C LEU A 208 -21.24 -31.42 -19.59
N MET A 209 -21.88 -30.74 -18.63
CA MET A 209 -23.08 -31.24 -17.97
C MET A 209 -24.24 -31.41 -18.95
N THR A 210 -24.53 -30.42 -19.79
CA THR A 210 -25.62 -30.51 -20.78
C THR A 210 -25.34 -31.57 -21.83
N SER A 211 -24.09 -31.69 -22.30
CA SER A 211 -23.69 -32.75 -23.24
C SER A 211 -23.89 -34.15 -22.66
N SER A 212 -23.50 -34.35 -21.38
CA SER A 212 -23.70 -35.62 -20.68
C SER A 212 -25.18 -35.93 -20.47
N PHE A 213 -25.97 -34.92 -20.10
CA PHE A 213 -27.42 -35.03 -19.92
C PHE A 213 -28.14 -35.42 -21.22
N GLN A 214 -27.76 -34.80 -22.35
CA GLN A 214 -28.28 -35.12 -23.68
C GLN A 214 -28.03 -36.59 -24.03
N VAL A 215 -26.79 -37.09 -23.86
CA VAL A 215 -26.46 -38.50 -24.16
C VAL A 215 -27.20 -39.46 -23.23
N TYR A 216 -27.32 -39.14 -21.93
CA TYR A 216 -28.08 -39.95 -20.98
C TYR A 216 -29.56 -40.06 -21.36
N PHE A 217 -30.19 -38.94 -21.72
CA PHE A 217 -31.61 -38.91 -22.11
C PHE A 217 -31.86 -39.75 -23.38
N VAL A 218 -31.00 -39.59 -24.40
CA VAL A 218 -31.09 -40.38 -25.64
C VAL A 218 -30.94 -41.87 -25.33
N ARG A 219 -29.93 -42.28 -24.55
CA ARG A 219 -29.74 -43.69 -24.16
C ARG A 219 -30.94 -44.23 -23.39
N LYS A 220 -31.52 -43.44 -22.49
CA LYS A 220 -32.68 -43.86 -21.70
C LYS A 220 -33.94 -44.03 -22.56
N LEU A 221 -34.15 -43.16 -23.55
CA LEU A 221 -35.29 -43.25 -24.45
C LEU A 221 -35.25 -44.52 -25.33
N PHE A 222 -34.07 -44.91 -25.80
CA PHE A 222 -33.89 -46.10 -26.64
C PHE A 222 -33.67 -47.41 -25.87
N ASN A 223 -33.65 -47.39 -24.53
CA ASN A 223 -33.49 -48.59 -23.71
C ASN A 223 -34.86 -49.26 -23.46
N ILE A 224 -35.46 -49.81 -24.52
CA ILE A 224 -36.67 -50.62 -24.44
C ILE A 224 -36.21 -52.07 -24.19
N PRO A 225 -36.69 -52.76 -23.14
CA PRO A 225 -36.33 -54.16 -22.94
C PRO A 225 -36.87 -55.00 -24.10
N ASN A 226 -35.99 -55.77 -24.75
CA ASN A 226 -36.38 -56.73 -25.78
C ASN A 226 -37.25 -57.83 -25.15
N VAL A 227 -38.56 -57.66 -25.12
CA VAL A 227 -39.48 -58.74 -24.78
C VAL A 227 -39.54 -59.70 -25.96
N THR A 228 -39.00 -60.90 -25.76
CA THR A 228 -39.13 -62.01 -26.72
C THR A 228 -40.61 -62.37 -26.83
N PRO A 229 -41.24 -62.40 -28.02
CA PRO A 229 -42.64 -62.80 -28.14
C PRO A 229 -42.76 -64.29 -27.81
N THR A 230 -43.03 -64.61 -26.55
CA THR A 230 -43.38 -65.96 -26.10
C THR A 230 -44.89 -66.10 -26.20
N ALA A 231 -45.38 -66.39 -27.40
CA ALA A 231 -46.69 -67.00 -27.59
C ALA A 231 -46.70 -67.78 -28.91
N LYS A 232 -46.22 -69.03 -28.87
CA LYS A 232 -46.57 -70.03 -29.87
C LYS A 232 -48.07 -70.33 -29.70
N PRO A 233 -48.95 -70.07 -30.69
CA PRO A 233 -50.34 -70.47 -30.57
C PRO A 233 -50.38 -72.00 -30.61
N ARG A 234 -50.94 -72.59 -29.55
CA ARG A 234 -51.29 -74.02 -29.53
C ARG A 234 -52.61 -74.15 -30.26
N ALA A 235 -52.55 -74.62 -31.50
CA ALA A 235 -53.68 -75.25 -32.19
C ALA A 235 -53.70 -76.74 -31.85
#